data_AF-A0A9X2FN46-F1
#
_entry.id   AF-A0A9X2FN46-F1
#
_cell.length_a   1.000
_cell.length_b   1.000
_cell.length_c   1.000
_cell.angle_alpha   90.00
_cell.angle_beta   90.00
_cell.angle_gamma   90.00
#
_symmetry.space_group_name_H-M   'P 1'
#
loop_
_entity.id
_entity.type
_entity.pdbx_description
1 polymer ?
#
loop_
_entity_poly.entity_id
_entity_poly.type
_entity_poly.pdbx_seq_one_letter_code
_entity_poly.pdbx_strand_id
1 'polypeptide(L)'
;MQSQVSTQSHLEYRPSGFHWRRRWPRRVLKTCTPSRKVSLVLSLRSHVLPDAKALAQKLTLLSDIAFAGVTERTMAIAPEIMERLLVELCRFLIEAADAAREMAPMRTPEVAAYELACANAAVETLRHAIAMRDRDVARDPLRDVAARLGITLDEADPDWQRLAFRALRVMLDAQQENLRRDHGAFEGPSAPLQAARSIVDAAVPVPTLPVTHRVPTMSTTPCDAAAVAPTMRNQITILKASPPPVSQS
;
A
#
# COMPACT_ATOMS: atom_id res chain seq x y z
N MET A 1 31.68 42.27 40.97
CA MET A 1 30.54 41.94 41.85
C MET A 1 29.82 40.72 41.28
N GLN A 2 29.35 39.87 42.18
CA GLN A 2 29.14 38.44 42.00
C GLN A 2 28.05 38.09 40.98
N SER A 3 28.42 37.25 40.02
CA SER A 3 27.56 36.59 39.05
C SER A 3 26.81 35.44 39.71
N GLN A 4 25.73 35.76 40.43
CA GLN A 4 24.72 34.78 40.84
C GLN A 4 23.34 35.25 40.38
N VAL A 5 23.06 35.07 39.09
CA VAL A 5 21.69 34.90 38.61
C VAL A 5 21.54 33.44 38.22
N SER A 6 21.59 32.59 39.25
CA SER A 6 21.16 31.20 39.19
C SER A 6 19.63 31.21 39.10
N THR A 7 19.09 30.72 37.97
CA THR A 7 17.81 29.96 37.84
C THR A 7 17.30 29.89 36.40
N GLN A 8 17.85 30.66 35.45
CA GLN A 8 17.30 30.68 34.10
C GLN A 8 18.14 29.89 33.10
N SER A 9 17.56 28.79 32.65
CA SER A 9 18.10 27.98 31.57
C SER A 9 18.30 28.85 30.32
N HIS A 10 19.49 28.74 29.72
CA HIS A 10 19.84 29.32 28.41
C HIS A 10 20.01 30.84 28.31
N LEU A 11 20.07 31.61 29.41
CA LEU A 11 20.27 33.07 29.36
C LEU A 11 21.67 33.48 29.84
N GLU A 12 22.42 34.22 29.03
CA GLU A 12 23.74 34.78 29.35
C GLU A 12 23.72 36.31 29.19
N TYR A 13 24.25 37.07 30.16
CA TYR A 13 24.45 38.52 30.02
C TYR A 13 25.84 38.83 29.46
N ARG A 14 25.92 39.75 28.49
CA ARG A 14 27.17 40.25 27.89
C ARG A 14 27.14 41.78 27.79
N PRO A 15 28.28 42.46 27.57
CA PRO A 15 28.30 43.91 27.40
C PRO A 15 27.38 44.42 26.28
N SER A 16 27.13 43.60 25.25
CA SER A 16 26.22 43.89 24.14
C SER A 16 24.75 43.52 24.42
N GLY A 17 24.41 43.11 25.64
CA GLY A 17 23.06 42.73 26.06
C GLY A 17 22.89 41.25 26.39
N PHE A 18 21.65 40.84 26.65
CA PHE A 18 21.29 39.44 26.91
C PHE A 18 21.39 38.58 25.65
N HIS A 19 21.85 37.34 25.83
CA HIS A 19 22.01 36.32 24.80
C HIS A 19 21.32 35.04 25.23
N TRP A 20 20.63 34.39 24.29
CA TRP A 20 20.12 33.05 24.46
C TRP A 20 21.11 32.03 23.91
N ARG A 21 21.49 31.04 24.72
CA ARG A 21 22.43 30.00 24.33
C ARG A 21 21.90 28.62 24.67
N ARG A 22 21.77 27.78 23.65
CA ARG A 22 21.28 26.40 23.79
C ARG A 22 22.16 25.41 23.06
N ARG A 23 22.42 24.26 23.68
CA ARG A 23 23.16 23.16 23.05
C ARG A 23 22.24 22.40 22.12
N TRP A 24 22.80 21.95 20.99
CA TRP A 24 22.11 20.99 20.13
C TRP A 24 22.02 19.63 20.86
N PRO A 25 20.85 18.96 20.83
CA PRO A 25 20.74 17.60 21.34
C PRO A 25 21.69 16.66 20.58
N ARG A 26 22.28 15.70 21.29
CA ARG A 26 23.23 14.73 20.68
C ARG A 26 22.64 13.97 19.48
N ARG A 27 21.32 13.73 19.49
CA ARG A 27 20.61 13.05 18.39
C ARG A 27 20.55 13.93 17.15
N VAL A 28 20.19 15.21 17.31
CA VAL A 28 20.14 16.19 16.21
C VAL A 28 21.53 16.48 15.62
N LEU A 29 22.58 16.47 16.46
CA LEU A 29 23.97 16.65 16.02
C LEU A 29 24.47 15.55 15.07
N LYS A 30 23.93 14.33 15.14
CA LYS A 30 24.29 13.26 14.21
C LYS A 30 23.73 13.51 12.81
N THR A 31 22.62 14.24 12.71
CA THR A 31 21.85 14.45 11.47
C THR A 31 22.22 15.77 10.77
N CYS A 32 22.48 16.84 11.53
CA CYS A 32 22.70 18.17 10.99
C CYS A 32 24.18 18.62 11.02
N THR A 33 25.01 18.12 10.10
CA THR A 33 26.33 18.67 9.63
C THR A 33 27.49 18.91 10.64
N PRO A 34 28.77 18.82 10.19
CA PRO A 34 29.97 18.71 11.03
C PRO A 34 30.53 20.06 11.50
N SER A 35 29.68 21.04 11.79
CA SER A 35 30.13 22.30 12.37
C SER A 35 30.51 22.09 13.84
N ARG A 36 31.78 22.37 14.19
CA ARG A 36 32.36 22.30 15.55
C ARG A 36 31.55 23.04 16.64
N LYS A 37 30.54 23.85 16.28
CA LYS A 37 29.76 24.65 17.23
C LYS A 37 28.54 23.87 17.72
N VAL A 38 28.70 23.23 18.87
CA VAL A 38 27.71 22.40 19.59
C VAL A 38 26.55 23.23 20.19
N SER A 39 26.48 24.54 19.95
CA SER A 39 25.45 25.41 20.54
C SER A 39 24.96 26.51 19.60
N LEU A 40 23.65 26.73 19.64
CA LEU A 40 22.96 27.93 19.14
C LEU A 40 23.23 29.08 20.10
N VAL A 41 23.58 30.26 19.55
CA VAL A 41 23.73 31.51 20.30
C VAL A 41 22.99 32.59 19.53
N LEU A 42 22.01 33.21 20.17
CA LEU A 42 21.19 34.29 19.61
C LEU A 42 21.27 35.51 20.53
N SER A 43 21.57 36.69 19.99
CA SER A 43 21.49 37.94 20.74
C SER A 43 20.04 38.37 20.88
N LEU A 44 19.58 38.69 22.10
CA LEU A 44 18.21 39.14 22.37
C LEU A 44 18.05 40.66 22.20
N ARG A 45 19.15 41.39 21.97
CA ARG A 45 19.19 42.86 21.79
C ARG A 45 18.45 43.64 22.89
N SER A 46 18.41 43.09 24.11
CA SER A 46 17.80 43.73 25.27
C SER A 46 18.76 43.71 26.45
N HIS A 47 18.74 44.77 27.26
CA HIS A 47 19.38 44.85 28.58
C HIS A 47 18.36 44.78 29.72
N VAL A 48 17.07 44.70 29.40
CA VAL A 48 15.98 44.62 30.37
C VAL A 48 15.76 43.14 30.69
N LEU A 49 16.00 42.79 31.96
CA LEU A 49 15.93 41.40 32.39
C LEU A 49 14.55 40.77 32.11
N PRO A 50 13.40 41.34 32.54
CA PRO A 50 12.08 40.77 32.25
C PRO A 50 11.81 40.43 30.78
N ASP A 51 12.19 41.32 29.85
CA ASP A 51 11.99 41.11 28.41
C ASP A 51 12.88 39.99 27.89
N ALA A 52 14.15 39.99 28.32
CA ALA A 52 15.08 38.93 27.99
C ALA A 52 14.60 37.55 28.51
N LYS A 53 13.96 37.51 29.68
CA LYS A 53 13.33 36.29 30.23
C LYS A 53 12.22 35.78 29.31
N ALA A 54 11.31 36.66 28.92
CA ALA A 54 10.18 36.31 28.06
C ALA A 54 10.65 35.79 26.68
N LEU A 55 11.65 36.45 26.09
CA LEU A 55 12.22 36.04 24.80
C LEU A 55 12.96 34.70 24.90
N ALA A 56 13.76 34.50 25.95
CA ALA A 56 14.47 33.24 26.17
C ALA A 56 13.53 32.05 26.36
N GLN A 57 12.40 32.24 27.07
CA GLN A 57 11.37 31.21 27.23
C GLN A 57 10.73 30.83 25.88
N LYS A 58 10.35 31.82 25.07
CA LYS A 58 9.79 31.59 23.72
C LYS A 58 10.76 30.84 22.80
N LEU A 59 12.02 31.26 22.78
CA LEU A 59 13.06 30.58 21.99
C LEU A 59 13.32 29.15 22.46
N THR A 60 13.27 28.92 23.78
CA THR A 60 13.41 27.59 24.36
C THR A 60 12.26 26.68 23.91
N LEU A 61 11.01 27.15 24.03
CA LEU A 61 9.84 26.40 23.56
C LEU A 61 9.89 26.09 22.05
N LEU A 62 10.22 27.09 21.22
CA LEU A 62 10.32 26.90 19.77
C LEU A 62 11.42 25.90 19.40
N SER A 63 12.57 25.97 20.07
CA SER A 63 13.64 25.01 19.85
C SER A 63 13.32 23.62 20.42
N ASP A 64 12.51 23.50 21.48
CA ASP A 64 12.01 22.21 21.96
C ASP A 64 11.15 21.54 20.89
N ILE A 65 10.19 22.27 20.33
CA ILE A 65 9.31 21.79 19.26
C ILE A 65 10.14 21.42 18.03
N ALA A 66 11.10 22.26 17.63
CA ALA A 66 11.96 21.97 16.48
C ALA A 66 12.86 20.74 16.71
N PHE A 67 13.47 20.61 17.88
CA PHE A 67 14.31 19.45 18.21
C PHE A 67 13.49 18.16 18.35
N ALA A 68 12.29 18.23 18.93
CA ALA A 68 11.35 17.12 18.98
C ALA A 68 10.97 16.69 17.57
N GLY A 69 10.55 17.62 16.71
CA GLY A 69 10.18 17.32 15.32
C GLY A 69 11.34 16.77 14.48
N VAL A 70 12.58 17.24 14.68
CA VAL A 70 13.76 16.63 14.03
C VAL A 70 14.01 15.23 14.59
N THR A 71 13.88 15.03 15.91
CA THR A 71 14.10 13.73 16.53
C THR A 71 13.03 12.71 16.12
N GLU A 72 11.76 13.10 16.07
CA GLU A 72 10.62 12.28 15.63
C GLU A 72 10.72 11.92 14.14
N ARG A 73 11.13 12.85 13.28
CA ARG A 73 11.36 12.56 11.86
C ARG A 73 12.59 11.69 11.58
N THR A 74 13.50 11.56 12.54
CA THR A 74 14.77 10.83 12.38
C THR A 74 14.87 9.59 13.29
N MET A 75 13.80 9.16 13.95
CA MET A 75 13.84 7.99 14.84
C MET A 75 12.63 7.10 14.62
N ALA A 76 12.89 5.84 14.27
CA ALA A 76 11.93 4.76 14.08
C ALA A 76 10.97 5.04 12.92
N ILE A 77 10.87 4.10 12.01
CA ILE A 77 9.73 4.04 11.11
C ILE A 77 8.50 3.87 12.01
N ALA A 78 7.79 4.96 12.29
CA ALA A 78 6.65 4.94 13.20
C ALA A 78 5.66 3.85 12.75
N PRO A 79 5.06 3.08 13.67
CA PRO A 79 4.18 1.98 13.32
C PRO A 79 3.10 2.35 12.30
N GLU A 80 2.55 3.56 12.43
CA GLU A 80 1.53 4.13 11.55
C GLU A 80 2.07 4.43 10.15
N ILE A 81 3.32 4.89 10.06
CA ILE A 81 4.02 5.12 8.78
C ILE A 81 4.29 3.78 8.09
N MET A 82 4.73 2.76 8.84
CA MET A 82 4.92 1.40 8.32
C MET A 82 3.62 0.81 7.80
N GLU A 83 2.52 0.91 8.56
CA GLU A 83 1.22 0.42 8.11
C GLU A 83 0.77 1.13 6.84
N ARG A 84 0.87 2.46 6.81
CA ARG A 84 0.53 3.24 5.62
C ARG A 84 1.37 2.84 4.40
N LEU A 85 2.68 2.68 4.55
CA LEU A 85 3.56 2.22 3.46
C LEU A 85 3.13 0.85 2.92
N LEU A 86 2.79 -0.08 3.81
CA LEU A 86 2.39 -1.43 3.43
C LEU A 86 1.03 -1.46 2.72
N VAL A 87 0.05 -0.70 3.21
CA VAL A 87 -1.28 -0.58 2.57
C VAL A 87 -1.13 0.02 1.17
N GLU A 88 -0.33 1.08 1.05
CA GLU A 88 -0.11 1.76 -0.23
C GLU A 88 0.67 0.91 -1.22
N LEU A 89 1.67 0.15 -0.73
CA LEU A 89 2.36 -0.85 -1.55
C LEU A 89 1.39 -1.89 -2.11
N CYS A 90 0.52 -2.46 -1.27
CA CYS A 90 -0.48 -3.43 -1.70
C CYS A 90 -1.40 -2.84 -2.76
N ARG A 91 -1.95 -1.66 -2.48
CA ARG A 91 -2.85 -0.94 -3.38
C ARG A 91 -2.22 -0.70 -4.74
N PHE A 92 -1.02 -0.13 -4.78
CA PHE A 92 -0.35 0.16 -6.05
C PHE A 92 -0.02 -1.10 -6.86
N LEU A 93 0.35 -2.20 -6.22
CA LEU A 93 0.62 -3.46 -6.93
C LEU A 93 -0.65 -4.04 -7.58
N ILE A 94 -1.79 -3.96 -6.88
CA ILE A 94 -3.08 -4.43 -7.40
C ILE A 94 -3.59 -3.50 -8.50
N GLU A 95 -3.63 -2.19 -8.24
CA GLU A 95 -4.09 -1.18 -9.20
C GLU A 95 -3.25 -1.16 -10.48
N ALA A 96 -1.92 -1.30 -10.38
CA ALA A 96 -1.06 -1.36 -11.55
C ALA A 96 -1.33 -2.60 -12.41
N ALA A 97 -1.60 -3.75 -11.79
CA ALA A 97 -1.96 -4.96 -12.51
C ALA A 97 -3.36 -4.88 -13.12
N ASP A 98 -4.34 -4.29 -12.43
CA ASP A 98 -5.67 -4.03 -12.99
C ASP A 98 -5.59 -3.08 -14.19
N ALA A 99 -4.85 -1.98 -14.07
CA ALA A 99 -4.63 -1.06 -15.18
C ALA A 99 -3.93 -1.74 -16.36
N ALA A 100 -2.95 -2.61 -16.10
CA ALA A 100 -2.28 -3.38 -17.14
C ALA A 100 -3.24 -4.35 -17.85
N ARG A 101 -4.10 -5.05 -17.10
CA ARG A 101 -5.14 -5.94 -17.66
C ARG A 101 -6.12 -5.18 -18.56
N GLU A 102 -6.59 -4.02 -18.12
CA GLU A 102 -7.56 -3.20 -18.86
C GLU A 102 -6.99 -2.68 -20.19
N MET A 103 -5.70 -2.37 -20.22
CA MET A 103 -5.02 -1.81 -21.39
C MET A 103 -4.42 -2.88 -22.33
N ALA A 104 -4.32 -4.13 -21.88
CA ALA A 104 -3.66 -5.19 -22.64
C ALA A 104 -4.48 -5.61 -23.88
N PRO A 105 -3.81 -5.97 -24.99
CA PRO A 105 -4.49 -6.53 -26.16
C PRO A 105 -5.01 -7.95 -25.89
N MET A 106 -5.84 -8.46 -26.80
CA MET A 106 -6.30 -9.84 -26.77
C MET A 106 -5.11 -10.83 -26.78
N ARG A 107 -5.13 -11.79 -25.85
CA ARG A 107 -4.08 -12.81 -25.71
C ARG A 107 -4.45 -14.08 -26.46
N THR A 108 -3.44 -14.73 -27.06
CA THR A 108 -3.56 -16.13 -27.50
C THR A 108 -3.40 -17.06 -26.29
N PRO A 109 -3.88 -18.31 -26.35
CA PRO A 109 -3.73 -19.24 -25.22
C PRO A 109 -2.27 -19.52 -24.84
N GLU A 110 -1.35 -19.49 -25.81
CA GLU A 110 0.09 -19.68 -25.56
C GLU A 110 0.68 -18.51 -24.77
N VAL A 111 0.34 -17.27 -25.15
CA VAL A 111 0.77 -16.07 -24.43
C VAL A 111 0.22 -16.06 -23.01
N ALA A 112 -1.08 -16.39 -22.84
CA ALA A 112 -1.70 -16.49 -21.53
C ALA A 112 -1.02 -17.54 -20.64
N ALA A 113 -0.65 -18.70 -21.19
CA ALA A 113 0.07 -19.74 -20.45
C ALA A 113 1.49 -19.32 -20.05
N TYR A 114 2.20 -18.60 -20.93
CA TYR A 114 3.53 -18.06 -20.65
C TYR A 114 3.49 -17.01 -19.53
N GLU A 115 2.58 -16.04 -19.62
CA GLU A 115 2.41 -15.01 -18.59
C GLU A 115 2.06 -15.61 -17.23
N LEU A 116 1.19 -16.63 -17.21
CA LEU A 116 0.86 -17.39 -16.00
C LEU A 116 2.10 -18.09 -15.41
N ALA A 117 2.95 -18.68 -16.26
CA ALA A 117 4.20 -19.29 -15.80
C ALA A 117 5.16 -18.25 -15.20
N CYS A 118 5.29 -17.07 -15.82
CA CYS A 118 6.08 -15.96 -15.29
C CYS A 118 5.55 -15.46 -13.95
N ALA A 119 4.23 -15.28 -13.81
CA ALA A 119 3.60 -14.85 -12.57
C ALA A 119 3.82 -15.88 -11.44
N ASN A 120 3.68 -17.17 -11.73
CA ASN A 120 3.99 -18.22 -10.76
C ASN A 120 5.47 -18.23 -10.35
N ALA A 121 6.40 -18.01 -11.28
CA ALA A 121 7.82 -17.88 -10.96
C ALA A 121 8.12 -16.67 -10.06
N ALA A 122 7.42 -15.54 -10.27
CA ALA A 122 7.53 -14.37 -9.39
C ALA A 122 7.02 -14.68 -7.97
N VAL A 123 5.90 -15.39 -7.84
CA VAL A 123 5.37 -15.87 -6.55
C VAL A 123 6.37 -16.80 -5.85
N GLU A 124 6.97 -17.75 -6.56
CA GLU A 124 7.99 -18.63 -5.99
C GLU A 124 9.25 -17.87 -5.55
N THR A 125 9.64 -16.84 -6.30
CA THR A 125 10.76 -15.96 -5.92
C THR A 125 10.47 -15.25 -4.59
N LEU A 126 9.24 -14.75 -4.39
CA LEU A 126 8.84 -14.12 -3.12
C LEU A 126 8.79 -15.14 -1.97
N ARG A 127 8.27 -16.35 -2.22
CA ARG A 127 8.28 -17.44 -1.22
C ARG A 127 9.70 -17.79 -0.80
N HIS A 128 10.60 -17.91 -1.76
CA HIS A 128 12.02 -18.15 -1.50
C HIS A 128 12.66 -17.02 -0.70
N ALA A 129 12.42 -15.76 -1.08
CA ALA A 129 12.93 -14.60 -0.36
C ALA A 129 12.44 -14.57 1.10
N ILE A 130 11.16 -14.88 1.35
CA ILE A 130 10.62 -15.00 2.70
C ILE A 130 11.31 -16.13 3.49
N ALA A 131 11.50 -17.30 2.87
CA ALA A 131 12.16 -18.45 3.51
C ALA A 131 13.62 -18.13 3.89
N MET A 132 14.34 -17.45 3.01
CA MET A 132 15.73 -17.01 3.22
C MET A 132 15.85 -15.73 4.06
N ARG A 133 14.71 -15.09 4.39
CA ARG A 133 14.64 -13.76 4.99
C ARG A 133 15.45 -12.73 4.21
N ASP A 134 15.51 -12.89 2.89
CA ASP A 134 16.12 -11.95 1.97
C ASP A 134 15.19 -10.75 1.80
N ARG A 135 15.57 -9.64 2.44
CA ARG A 135 14.78 -8.41 2.50
C ARG A 135 15.12 -7.46 1.37
N ASP A 136 16.17 -7.72 0.61
CA ASP A 136 16.63 -6.80 -0.44
C ASP A 136 15.63 -6.74 -1.59
N VAL A 137 14.88 -7.83 -1.84
CA VAL A 137 13.79 -7.88 -2.82
C VAL A 137 12.70 -6.83 -2.56
N ALA A 138 12.49 -6.44 -1.31
CA ALA A 138 11.49 -5.42 -0.94
C ALA A 138 12.03 -3.98 -0.98
N ARG A 139 13.34 -3.79 -1.20
CA ARG A 139 14.00 -2.48 -1.07
C ARG A 139 13.48 -1.47 -2.07
N ASP A 140 13.51 -1.80 -3.35
CA ASP A 140 13.11 -0.88 -4.42
C ASP A 140 11.61 -0.60 -4.42
N PRO A 141 10.71 -1.59 -4.27
CA PRO A 141 9.28 -1.32 -4.10
C PRO A 141 8.99 -0.37 -2.94
N LEU A 142 9.64 -0.54 -1.79
CA LEU A 142 9.44 0.35 -0.65
C LEU A 142 9.95 1.77 -0.90
N ARG A 143 11.08 1.93 -1.60
CA ARG A 143 11.60 3.26 -1.99
C ARG A 143 10.63 3.98 -2.92
N ASP A 144 10.08 3.28 -3.90
CA ASP A 144 9.14 3.87 -4.86
C ASP A 144 7.86 4.35 -4.17
N VAL A 145 7.33 3.54 -3.24
CA VAL A 145 6.15 3.94 -2.44
C VAL A 145 6.48 5.11 -1.52
N ALA A 146 7.63 5.08 -0.86
CA ALA A 146 8.06 6.17 0.02
C ALA A 146 8.19 7.50 -0.74
N ALA A 147 8.79 7.46 -1.92
CA ALA A 147 8.92 8.62 -2.80
C ALA A 147 7.55 9.20 -3.20
N ARG A 148 6.59 8.34 -3.56
CA ARG A 148 5.21 8.76 -3.89
C ARG A 148 4.48 9.40 -2.71
N LEU A 149 4.77 8.95 -1.49
CA LEU A 149 4.16 9.47 -0.27
C LEU A 149 4.92 10.66 0.33
N GLY A 150 6.07 11.05 -0.23
CA GLY A 150 6.94 12.10 0.31
C GLY A 150 7.59 11.73 1.64
N ILE A 151 7.79 10.43 1.89
CA ILE A 151 8.39 9.90 3.12
C ILE A 151 9.86 9.60 2.86
N THR A 152 10.74 10.11 3.72
CA THR A 152 12.16 9.74 3.72
C THR A 152 12.35 8.47 4.52
N LEU A 153 12.82 7.42 3.88
CA LEU A 153 12.98 6.10 4.47
C LEU A 153 14.46 5.88 4.84
N ASP A 154 14.76 5.75 6.14
CA ASP A 154 16.11 5.46 6.62
C ASP A 154 16.33 3.94 6.69
N GLU A 155 17.09 3.41 5.75
CA GLU A 155 17.41 1.97 5.68
C GLU A 155 18.44 1.54 6.75
N ALA A 156 19.09 2.50 7.42
CA ALA A 156 19.95 2.22 8.57
C ALA A 156 19.15 2.04 9.88
N ASP A 157 17.85 2.34 9.87
CA ASP A 157 16.98 2.18 11.03
C ASP A 157 16.78 0.69 11.38
N PRO A 158 16.87 0.28 12.66
CA PRO A 158 16.59 -1.10 13.07
C PRO A 158 15.21 -1.63 12.62
N ASP A 159 14.21 -0.76 12.52
CA ASP A 159 12.85 -1.12 12.09
C ASP A 159 12.75 -1.33 10.57
N TRP A 160 13.74 -0.91 9.77
CA TRP A 160 13.81 -1.19 8.33
C TRP A 160 13.67 -2.69 8.04
N GLN A 161 14.39 -3.53 8.80
CA GLN A 161 14.35 -4.98 8.59
C GLN A 161 12.95 -5.57 8.84
N ARG A 162 12.19 -4.98 9.75
CA ARG A 162 10.82 -5.39 10.08
C ARG A 162 9.85 -4.93 8.99
N LEU A 163 9.97 -3.69 8.54
CA LEU A 163 9.19 -3.16 7.41
C LEU A 163 9.44 -3.99 6.15
N ALA A 164 10.70 -4.19 5.76
CA ALA A 164 11.07 -4.92 4.55
C ALA A 164 10.54 -6.36 4.56
N PHE A 165 10.64 -7.06 5.70
CA PHE A 165 10.09 -8.41 5.80
C PHE A 165 8.55 -8.43 5.71
N ARG A 166 7.86 -7.45 6.29
CA ARG A 166 6.40 -7.31 6.15
C ARG A 166 6.00 -6.99 4.71
N ALA A 167 6.79 -6.17 4.01
CA ALA A 167 6.56 -5.84 2.62
C ALA A 167 6.64 -7.07 1.71
N LEU A 168 7.58 -8.01 1.94
CA LEU A 168 7.61 -9.27 1.19
C LEU A 168 6.30 -10.05 1.30
N ARG A 169 5.70 -10.10 2.50
CA ARG A 169 4.40 -10.76 2.71
C ARG A 169 3.29 -10.06 1.94
N VAL A 170 3.23 -8.73 2.03
CA VAL A 170 2.25 -7.93 1.30
C VAL A 170 2.40 -8.09 -0.22
N MET A 171 3.63 -8.10 -0.73
CA MET A 171 3.91 -8.34 -2.14
C MET A 171 3.42 -9.73 -2.57
N LEU A 172 3.64 -10.75 -1.75
CA LEU A 172 3.13 -12.11 -2.02
C LEU A 172 1.60 -12.13 -2.07
N ASP A 173 0.94 -11.54 -1.07
CA ASP A 173 -0.52 -11.46 -0.99
C ASP A 173 -1.10 -10.72 -2.22
N ALA A 174 -0.49 -9.61 -2.63
CA ALA A 174 -0.89 -8.85 -3.82
C ALA A 174 -0.70 -9.64 -5.12
N GLN A 175 0.39 -10.40 -5.28
CA GLN A 175 0.60 -11.24 -6.45
C GLN A 175 -0.41 -12.40 -6.52
N GLN A 176 -0.75 -13.01 -5.38
CA GLN A 176 -1.77 -14.05 -5.32
C GLN A 176 -3.16 -13.50 -5.66
N GLU A 177 -3.48 -12.29 -5.18
CA GLU A 177 -4.71 -11.59 -5.53
C GLU A 177 -4.76 -11.25 -7.03
N ASN A 178 -3.65 -10.80 -7.62
CA ASN A 178 -3.58 -10.52 -9.05
C ASN A 178 -3.78 -11.77 -9.91
N LEU A 179 -3.19 -12.91 -9.53
CA LEU A 179 -3.43 -14.19 -10.20
C LEU A 179 -4.91 -14.59 -10.15
N ARG A 180 -5.56 -14.41 -8.99
CA ARG A 180 -6.98 -14.69 -8.83
C ARG A 180 -7.84 -13.83 -9.76
N ARG A 181 -7.53 -12.53 -9.86
CA ARG A 181 -8.21 -11.59 -10.76
C ARG A 181 -7.95 -11.88 -12.24
N ASP A 182 -6.74 -12.30 -12.60
CA ASP A 182 -6.39 -12.72 -13.97
C ASP A 182 -7.25 -13.91 -14.43
N HIS A 183 -7.65 -14.78 -13.49
CA HIS A 183 -8.58 -15.88 -13.74
C HIS A 183 -10.06 -15.48 -13.65
N GLY A 184 -10.37 -14.20 -13.55
CA GLY A 184 -11.74 -13.68 -13.49
C GLY A 184 -12.43 -13.87 -12.14
N ALA A 185 -11.70 -14.27 -11.10
CA ALA A 185 -12.25 -14.37 -9.76
C ALA A 185 -12.04 -13.02 -9.04
N PHE A 186 -13.14 -12.28 -8.85
CA PHE A 186 -13.19 -11.02 -8.10
C PHE A 186 -13.99 -11.20 -6.82
N GLU A 187 -13.66 -10.42 -5.78
CA GLU A 187 -14.46 -10.42 -4.56
C GLU A 187 -15.68 -9.52 -4.72
N GLY A 188 -16.86 -10.08 -4.47
CA GLY A 188 -18.13 -9.35 -4.51
C GLY A 188 -18.65 -9.05 -5.92
N PRO A 189 -19.89 -8.55 -6.02
CA PRO A 189 -20.47 -8.13 -7.29
C PRO A 189 -19.82 -6.83 -7.79
N SER A 190 -19.61 -6.71 -9.11
CA SER A 190 -19.09 -5.47 -9.71
C SER A 190 -20.04 -4.29 -9.48
N ALA A 191 -19.51 -3.07 -9.41
CA ALA A 191 -20.33 -1.87 -9.19
C ALA A 191 -21.46 -1.70 -10.23
N PRO A 192 -21.24 -1.95 -11.54
CA PRO A 192 -22.33 -1.91 -12.52
C PRO A 192 -23.39 -2.99 -12.27
N LEU A 193 -23.01 -4.19 -11.83
CA LEU A 193 -23.96 -5.24 -11.47
C LEU A 193 -24.79 -4.85 -10.24
N GLN A 194 -24.16 -4.24 -9.24
CA GLN A 194 -24.87 -3.74 -8.05
C GLN A 194 -25.89 -2.65 -8.43
N ALA A 195 -25.49 -1.69 -9.26
CA ALA A 195 -26.38 -0.65 -9.76
C ALA A 195 -27.54 -1.25 -10.58
N ALA A 196 -27.25 -2.19 -11.48
CA ALA A 196 -28.27 -2.85 -12.29
C ALA A 196 -29.30 -3.63 -11.44
N ARG A 197 -28.87 -4.30 -10.36
CA ARG A 197 -29.78 -5.00 -9.44
C ARG A 197 -30.84 -4.07 -8.86
N SER A 198 -30.45 -2.87 -8.42
CA SER A 198 -31.40 -1.89 -7.88
C SER A 198 -32.51 -1.50 -8.86
N ILE A 199 -32.22 -1.49 -10.16
CA ILE A 199 -33.18 -1.19 -11.23
C ILE A 199 -34.07 -2.41 -11.50
N VAL A 200 -33.47 -3.59 -11.62
CA VAL A 200 -34.18 -4.85 -11.89
C VAL A 200 -35.14 -5.19 -10.75
N ASP A 201 -34.70 -5.07 -9.51
CA ASP A 201 -35.51 -5.38 -8.33
C ASP A 201 -36.65 -4.38 -8.13
N ALA A 202 -36.46 -3.11 -8.54
CA ALA A 202 -37.51 -2.09 -8.53
C ALA A 202 -38.54 -2.26 -9.66
N ALA A 203 -38.17 -2.93 -10.77
CA ALA A 203 -39.04 -3.13 -11.92
C ALA A 203 -40.07 -4.26 -11.74
N VAL A 204 -40.24 -4.81 -10.53
CA VAL A 204 -41.31 -5.77 -10.20
C VAL A 204 -42.50 -5.05 -9.55
N PRO A 205 -43.50 -4.60 -10.32
CA PRO A 205 -44.88 -4.59 -9.87
C PRO A 205 -45.57 -5.81 -10.49
N VAL A 206 -45.88 -6.83 -9.70
CA VAL A 206 -46.89 -7.82 -10.06
C VAL A 206 -48.25 -7.20 -9.75
N PRO A 207 -49.10 -6.85 -10.73
CA PRO A 207 -50.51 -6.65 -10.45
C PRO A 207 -51.11 -8.05 -10.29
N THR A 208 -51.36 -8.46 -9.04
CA THR A 208 -52.27 -9.57 -8.76
C THR A 208 -53.67 -9.15 -9.19
N LEU A 209 -54.01 -9.43 -10.45
CA LEU A 209 -55.41 -9.50 -10.85
C LEU A 209 -56.06 -10.66 -10.10
N PRO A 210 -57.20 -10.46 -9.40
CA PRO A 210 -57.87 -11.54 -8.70
C PRO A 210 -58.47 -12.51 -9.71
N VAL A 211 -57.86 -13.70 -9.82
CA VAL A 211 -58.42 -14.83 -10.55
C VAL A 211 -59.69 -15.26 -9.83
N THR A 212 -60.83 -14.90 -10.40
CA THR A 212 -62.14 -15.41 -9.96
C THR A 212 -62.21 -16.89 -10.39
N HIS A 213 -62.28 -17.78 -9.41
CA HIS A 213 -62.47 -19.21 -9.64
C HIS A 213 -63.72 -19.47 -10.50
N ARG A 214 -63.55 -20.23 -11.59
CA ARG A 214 -64.65 -20.93 -12.26
C ARG A 214 -64.24 -22.36 -12.54
N VAL A 215 -64.74 -23.27 -11.70
CA VAL A 215 -64.74 -24.73 -11.94
C VAL A 215 -65.89 -25.03 -12.91
N PRO A 216 -65.67 -25.83 -13.97
CA PRO A 216 -66.35 -27.13 -14.02
C PRO A 216 -65.56 -28.29 -14.65
N THR A 217 -65.66 -29.42 -13.96
CA THR A 217 -65.96 -30.81 -14.41
C THR A 217 -65.05 -31.57 -15.39
N MET A 218 -64.62 -32.74 -14.92
CA MET A 218 -63.86 -33.77 -15.62
C MET A 218 -64.66 -34.52 -16.70
N SER A 219 -63.98 -35.02 -17.74
CA SER A 219 -64.36 -36.20 -18.53
C SER A 219 -63.13 -36.83 -19.21
N THR A 220 -62.69 -37.97 -18.65
CA THR A 220 -62.33 -39.25 -19.31
C THR A 220 -61.43 -39.35 -20.57
N THR A 221 -60.20 -39.86 -20.32
CA THR A 221 -59.52 -41.06 -20.92
C THR A 221 -59.03 -41.06 -22.39
N PRO A 222 -58.12 -41.99 -22.80
CA PRO A 222 -56.79 -41.63 -23.33
C PRO A 222 -56.54 -42.15 -24.77
N CYS A 223 -55.42 -41.78 -25.39
CA CYS A 223 -54.89 -42.55 -26.51
C CYS A 223 -53.36 -42.50 -26.59
N ASP A 224 -52.80 -43.69 -26.77
CA ASP A 224 -51.40 -44.06 -26.93
C ASP A 224 -50.70 -43.36 -28.10
N ALA A 225 -49.37 -43.22 -28.02
CA ALA A 225 -48.44 -44.05 -28.80
C ALA A 225 -47.02 -43.44 -28.89
N ALA A 226 -46.04 -44.32 -28.65
CA ALA A 226 -44.71 -44.45 -29.27
C ALA A 226 -43.78 -43.21 -29.31
N ALA A 227 -42.68 -43.18 -28.56
CA ALA A 227 -41.42 -43.91 -28.74
C ALA A 227 -40.50 -43.40 -29.87
N VAL A 228 -39.21 -43.32 -29.48
CA VAL A 228 -37.96 -43.43 -30.28
C VAL A 228 -37.07 -42.17 -30.30
N ALA A 229 -35.96 -42.28 -29.54
CA ALA A 229 -34.77 -41.44 -29.64
C ALA A 229 -33.95 -41.79 -30.90
N PRO A 230 -33.03 -40.90 -31.32
CA PRO A 230 -31.65 -41.39 -31.37
C PRO A 230 -30.58 -40.39 -30.91
N THR A 231 -29.66 -40.97 -30.15
CA THR A 231 -28.26 -40.60 -29.93
C THR A 231 -27.51 -40.39 -31.24
N MET A 232 -26.76 -39.29 -31.38
CA MET A 232 -25.55 -39.29 -32.20
C MET A 232 -24.38 -38.67 -31.46
N ARG A 233 -23.25 -39.36 -31.64
CA ARG A 233 -22.01 -39.37 -30.88
C ARG A 233 -20.94 -38.88 -31.85
N ASN A 234 -20.45 -37.66 -31.69
CA ASN A 234 -19.31 -37.18 -32.47
C ASN A 234 -18.00 -37.51 -31.74
N GLN A 235 -17.31 -38.51 -32.26
CA GLN A 235 -15.89 -38.78 -31.99
C GLN A 235 -15.06 -38.01 -33.02
N ILE A 236 -14.12 -37.20 -32.56
CA ILE A 236 -13.03 -36.66 -33.38
C ILE A 236 -11.76 -37.34 -32.89
N THR A 237 -11.17 -38.16 -33.78
CA THR A 237 -9.91 -38.86 -33.57
C THR A 237 -8.85 -38.26 -34.51
N ILE A 238 -7.89 -37.56 -33.90
CA ILE A 238 -6.43 -37.52 -34.18
C ILE A 238 -5.96 -37.09 -35.58
N LEU A 239 -5.14 -36.03 -35.62
CA LEU A 239 -3.89 -36.06 -36.40
C LEU A 239 -2.78 -35.22 -35.74
N LYS A 240 -1.73 -35.96 -35.38
CA LYS A 240 -0.45 -35.57 -34.80
C LYS A 240 0.48 -35.12 -35.92
N ALA A 241 1.19 -33.99 -35.76
CA ALA A 241 2.37 -33.66 -36.57
C ALA A 241 3.45 -33.02 -35.69
N SER A 242 4.64 -33.62 -35.74
CA SER A 242 5.88 -33.26 -35.04
C SER A 242 6.64 -32.15 -35.80
N PRO A 243 7.64 -31.47 -35.18
CA PRO A 243 8.30 -30.27 -35.71
C PRO A 243 9.58 -30.58 -36.51
N PRO A 244 10.11 -29.63 -37.32
CA PRO A 244 11.47 -29.67 -37.85
C PRO A 244 12.48 -28.84 -37.02
N PRO A 245 13.80 -29.05 -37.22
CA PRO A 245 14.85 -28.73 -36.25
C PRO A 245 15.58 -27.39 -36.44
N VAL A 246 16.33 -27.07 -35.38
CA VAL A 246 17.37 -26.05 -35.17
C VAL A 246 18.29 -25.82 -36.38
N SER A 247 18.63 -24.56 -36.64
CA SER A 247 19.89 -24.17 -37.29
C SER A 247 20.58 -23.09 -36.48
N GLN A 248 21.80 -23.41 -36.08
CA GLN A 248 22.78 -22.51 -35.47
C GLN A 248 23.39 -21.62 -36.55
N SER A 249 23.71 -20.37 -36.19
CA SER A 249 24.74 -19.54 -36.83
C SER A 249 25.32 -18.63 -35.77
#